data_AF-A0A2M7NCY8-F1
#
_entry.id   AF-A0A2M7NCY8-F1
#
_cell.length_a   1.000
_cell.length_b   1.000
_cell.length_c   1.000
_cell.angle_alpha   90.00
_cell.angle_beta   90.00
_cell.angle_gamma   90.00
#
_symmetry.space_group_name_H-M   'P 1'
#
loop_
_entity.id
_entity.type
_entity.pdbx_description
1 polymer ?
#
loop_
_entity_poly.entity_id
_entity_poly.type
_entity_poly.pdbx_seq_one_letter_code
_entity_poly.pdbx_strand_id
1 'polypeptide(L)'
;TVLNDFIHDLQDKYTSSITTEILEEEVINIACLFILFKSYMNINETSSKFYTILQEPNNKISIGFTEAALKLYPTLYGEREVSAGQLGISQNITWGGMWSHLIKYFLNKHDLDIESSEFWNN
;
A
#
# COMPACT_ATOMS: atom_id res chain seq x y z
N THR A 1 6.02 -11.84 5.13
CA THR A 1 6.44 -10.43 4.91
C THR A 1 5.21 -9.73 4.43
N VAL A 2 4.94 -8.48 4.83
CA VAL A 2 3.70 -7.77 4.45
C VAL A 2 3.41 -7.80 2.95
N LEU A 3 4.44 -7.80 2.09
CA LEU A 3 4.26 -7.99 0.65
C LEU A 3 3.73 -9.39 0.28
N ASN A 4 4.22 -10.45 0.91
CA ASN A 4 3.70 -11.81 0.72
C ASN A 4 2.28 -11.93 1.29
N ASP A 5 2.00 -11.29 2.42
CA ASP A 5 0.66 -11.33 3.05
C ASP A 5 -0.35 -10.58 2.16
N PHE A 6 0.05 -9.44 1.59
CA PHE A 6 -0.69 -8.74 0.52
C PHE A 6 -0.94 -9.62 -0.72
N ILE A 7 0.11 -10.31 -1.19
CA ILE A 7 0.02 -11.20 -2.35
C ILE A 7 -0.98 -12.32 -2.09
N HIS A 8 -0.94 -12.93 -0.90
CA HIS A 8 -1.87 -13.99 -0.50
C HIS A 8 -3.30 -13.46 -0.33
N ASP A 9 -3.48 -12.34 0.37
CA ASP A 9 -4.81 -11.72 0.54
C ASP A 9 -5.44 -11.37 -0.80
N LEU A 10 -4.66 -10.79 -1.73
CA LEU A 10 -5.14 -10.54 -3.08
C LEU A 10 -5.54 -11.84 -3.77
N GLN A 11 -4.72 -12.88 -3.73
CA GLN A 11 -5.02 -14.14 -4.41
C GLN A 11 -6.25 -14.83 -3.84
N ASP A 12 -6.41 -14.85 -2.52
CA ASP A 12 -7.47 -15.60 -1.83
C ASP A 12 -8.82 -14.86 -1.90
N LYS A 13 -8.82 -13.53 -1.73
CA LYS A 13 -10.05 -12.73 -1.64
C LYS A 13 -10.72 -12.50 -2.99
N TYR A 14 -9.96 -12.57 -4.08
CA TYR A 14 -10.37 -12.06 -5.38
C TYR A 14 -10.42 -13.11 -6.51
N THR A 15 -10.48 -14.39 -6.14
CA THR A 15 -10.45 -15.56 -7.04
C THR A 15 -11.44 -15.59 -8.21
N SER A 16 -12.46 -14.72 -8.26
CA SER A 16 -13.45 -14.73 -9.37
C SER A 16 -14.05 -13.37 -9.80
N SER A 17 -13.67 -12.24 -9.20
CA SER A 17 -14.38 -10.96 -9.45
C SER A 17 -13.53 -9.69 -9.35
N ILE A 18 -12.21 -9.80 -9.45
CA ILE A 18 -11.34 -8.62 -9.41
C ILE A 18 -11.33 -7.88 -10.73
N THR A 19 -11.52 -6.57 -10.65
CA THR A 19 -11.36 -5.65 -11.77
C THR A 19 -10.03 -4.91 -11.64
N THR A 20 -9.60 -4.28 -12.73
CA THR A 20 -8.41 -3.41 -12.72
C THR A 20 -8.53 -2.31 -11.66
N GLU A 21 -9.70 -1.68 -11.51
CA GLU A 21 -9.90 -0.61 -10.54
C GLU A 21 -9.79 -1.10 -9.10
N ILE A 22 -10.35 -2.27 -8.79
CA ILE A 22 -10.23 -2.87 -7.46
C ILE A 22 -8.76 -3.17 -7.16
N LEU A 23 -8.05 -3.75 -8.12
CA LEU A 23 -6.66 -4.11 -7.94
C LEU A 23 -5.75 -2.87 -7.78
N GLU A 24 -5.94 -1.83 -8.60
CA GLU A 24 -5.24 -0.56 -8.46
C GLU A 24 -5.47 0.08 -7.09
N GLU A 25 -6.72 0.12 -6.61
CA GLU A 25 -7.04 0.68 -5.30
C GLU A 25 -6.34 -0.09 -4.16
N GLU A 26 -6.38 -1.43 -4.19
CA GLU A 26 -5.72 -2.28 -3.21
C GLU A 26 -4.21 -2.07 -3.20
N VAL A 27 -3.57 -2.11 -4.38
CA VAL A 27 -2.13 -1.89 -4.55
C VAL A 27 -1.71 -0.55 -3.96
N ILE A 28 -2.44 0.51 -4.29
CA ILE A 28 -2.12 1.86 -3.84
C ILE A 28 -2.27 1.96 -2.32
N ASN A 29 -3.40 1.53 -1.77
CA ASN A 29 -3.69 1.71 -0.34
C ASN A 29 -2.78 0.87 0.55
N ILE A 30 -2.44 -0.35 0.14
CA ILE A 30 -1.54 -1.23 0.89
C ILE A 30 -0.09 -0.73 0.82
N ALA A 31 0.36 -0.26 -0.35
CA ALA A 31 1.67 0.36 -0.47
C ALA A 31 1.77 1.65 0.38
N CYS A 32 0.74 2.50 0.35
CA CYS A 32 0.68 3.70 1.19
C CYS A 32 0.73 3.36 2.68
N LEU A 33 -0.03 2.35 3.13
CA LEU A 33 0.01 1.89 4.52
C LEU A 33 1.42 1.49 4.93
N PHE A 34 2.10 0.69 4.10
CA PHE A 34 3.44 0.22 4.42
C PHE A 34 4.47 1.35 4.47
N ILE A 35 4.40 2.31 3.53
CA ILE A 35 5.27 3.48 3.49
C ILE A 35 5.06 4.35 4.73
N LEU A 36 3.80 4.66 5.05
CA LEU A 36 3.46 5.53 6.17
C LEU A 36 3.76 4.87 7.52
N PHE A 37 3.47 3.57 7.66
CA PHE A 37 3.80 2.82 8.87
C PHE A 37 5.30 2.75 9.10
N LYS A 38 6.12 2.44 8.08
CA LYS A 38 7.58 2.51 8.20
C LYS A 38 8.05 3.90 8.59
N SER A 39 7.43 4.93 8.03
CA SER A 39 7.75 6.31 8.39
C SER A 39 7.37 6.60 9.84
N TYR A 40 6.25 6.07 10.33
CA TYR A 40 5.74 6.17 11.72
C TYR A 40 6.64 5.46 12.74
N MET A 41 7.03 4.21 12.46
CA MET A 41 7.93 3.43 13.31
C MET A 41 9.34 4.06 13.39
N ASN A 42 9.74 4.81 12.36
CA ASN A 42 10.99 5.56 12.34
C ASN A 42 10.92 6.94 13.01
N ILE A 43 9.74 7.42 13.47
CA ILE A 43 9.59 8.74 14.12
C ILE A 43 10.28 8.80 15.49
N ASN A 44 10.64 7.66 16.09
CA ASN A 44 11.53 7.63 17.25
C ASN A 44 12.95 8.17 16.95
N GLU A 45 13.29 8.42 15.67
CA GLU A 45 14.44 9.22 15.25
C GLU A 45 14.01 10.47 14.47
N THR A 46 13.81 11.57 15.21
CA THR A 46 13.83 12.97 14.74
C THR A 46 13.00 13.33 13.50
N SER A 47 11.96 14.13 13.71
CA SER A 47 10.97 14.66 12.76
C SER A 47 11.50 15.24 11.43
N SER A 48 12.78 15.61 11.31
CA SER A 48 13.37 16.07 10.05
C SER A 48 13.62 14.95 9.02
N LYS A 49 13.68 13.67 9.44
CA LYS A 49 13.84 12.53 8.51
C LYS A 49 12.55 12.14 7.79
N PHE A 50 11.38 12.55 8.30
CA PHE A 50 10.09 12.17 7.74
C PHE A 50 9.95 12.64 6.28
N TYR A 51 10.33 13.88 5.99
CA TYR A 51 10.28 14.43 4.62
C TYR A 51 11.37 13.89 3.70
N THR A 52 12.52 13.47 4.23
CA THR A 52 13.64 12.90 3.44
C THR A 52 13.40 11.43 3.09
N ILE A 53 12.77 10.66 3.99
CA ILE A 53 12.31 9.29 3.73
C ILE A 53 11.26 9.28 2.61
N LEU A 54 10.48 10.35 2.47
CA LEU A 54 9.47 10.43 1.42
C LEU A 54 10.04 10.48 -0.01
N GLN A 55 11.33 10.81 -0.21
CA GLN A 55 11.88 11.13 -1.54
C GLN A 55 12.71 10.04 -2.24
N GLU A 56 13.26 9.03 -1.54
CA GLU A 56 14.20 8.06 -2.15
C GLU A 56 13.85 6.57 -1.92
N PRO A 57 13.55 6.09 -0.69
CA PRO A 57 13.20 4.68 -0.45
C PRO A 57 11.77 4.28 -0.86
N ASN A 58 10.87 5.25 -1.06
CA ASN A 58 9.47 4.99 -1.43
C ASN A 58 9.31 4.49 -2.87
N ASN A 59 10.25 4.84 -3.76
CA ASN A 59 10.24 4.38 -5.13
C ASN A 59 10.37 2.84 -5.17
N LYS A 60 11.26 2.24 -4.36
CA LYS A 60 11.43 0.78 -4.32
C LYS A 60 10.23 0.04 -3.75
N ILE A 61 9.55 0.59 -2.75
CA ILE A 61 8.34 0.00 -2.19
C ILE A 61 7.21 0.07 -3.21
N SER A 62 7.00 1.25 -3.79
CA SER A 62 5.99 1.48 -4.83
C SER A 62 6.18 0.57 -6.05
N ILE A 63 7.42 0.45 -6.53
CA ILE A 63 7.80 -0.52 -7.58
C ILE A 63 7.48 -1.94 -7.14
N GLY A 64 7.88 -2.34 -5.92
CA GLY A 64 7.67 -3.71 -5.44
C GLY A 64 6.21 -4.13 -5.43
N PHE A 65 5.29 -3.26 -4.98
CA PHE A 65 3.85 -3.55 -4.95
C PHE A 65 3.24 -3.58 -6.36
N THR A 66 3.60 -2.62 -7.22
CA THR A 66 3.06 -2.55 -8.58
C THR A 66 3.60 -3.67 -9.48
N GLU A 67 4.87 -4.05 -9.36
CA GLU A 67 5.43 -5.21 -10.05
C GLU A 67 4.86 -6.54 -9.55
N ALA A 68 4.58 -6.66 -8.25
CA ALA A 68 3.92 -7.84 -7.71
C ALA A 68 2.52 -8.00 -8.30
N ALA A 69 1.74 -6.92 -8.36
CA ALA A 69 0.42 -6.92 -8.99
C ALA A 69 0.47 -7.30 -10.48
N LEU A 70 1.42 -6.75 -11.23
CA LEU A 70 1.68 -7.12 -12.64
C LEU A 70 1.98 -8.62 -12.79
N LYS A 71 2.82 -9.18 -11.91
CA LYS A 71 3.19 -10.61 -11.98
C LYS A 71 2.01 -11.54 -11.66
N LEU A 72 1.13 -11.12 -10.75
CA LEU A 72 -0.01 -11.94 -10.29
C LEU A 72 -1.23 -11.81 -11.18
N TYR A 73 -1.47 -10.62 -11.72
CA TYR A 73 -2.64 -10.29 -12.52
C TYR A 73 -2.26 -9.65 -13.86
N PRO A 74 -1.42 -10.30 -14.69
CA PRO A 74 -0.91 -9.69 -15.92
C PRO A 74 -2.01 -9.39 -16.97
N THR A 75 -3.20 -9.98 -16.82
CA THR A 75 -4.36 -9.70 -17.68
C THR A 75 -5.15 -8.45 -17.25
N LEU A 76 -4.98 -7.99 -16.02
CA LEU A 76 -5.71 -6.87 -15.43
C LEU A 76 -4.82 -5.69 -15.05
N TYR A 77 -3.53 -5.94 -14.84
CA TYR A 77 -2.56 -4.97 -14.32
C TYR A 77 -1.33 -4.96 -15.22
N GLY A 78 -1.27 -4.03 -16.17
CA GLY A 78 -0.20 -3.88 -17.15
C GLY A 78 0.75 -2.72 -16.82
N GLU A 79 1.61 -2.36 -17.77
CA GLU A 79 2.59 -1.26 -17.58
C GLU A 79 1.93 0.10 -17.30
N ARG A 80 0.72 0.30 -17.85
CA ARG A 80 -0.07 1.51 -17.58
C ARG A 80 -0.49 1.56 -16.12
N GLU A 81 -1.02 0.46 -15.60
CA GLU A 81 -1.50 0.33 -14.22
C GLU A 81 -0.32 0.36 -13.22
N VAL A 82 0.85 -0.16 -13.63
CA VAL A 82 2.10 0.02 -12.87
C VAL A 82 2.44 1.50 -12.75
N SER A 83 2.46 2.23 -13.86
CA SER A 83 2.80 3.66 -13.86
C SER A 83 1.77 4.49 -13.09
N ALA A 84 0.48 4.19 -13.27
CA ALA A 84 -0.62 4.84 -12.58
C ALA A 84 -0.59 4.56 -11.06
N GLY A 85 -0.39 3.30 -10.67
CA GLY A 85 -0.23 2.90 -9.28
C GLY A 85 0.96 3.59 -8.62
N GLN A 86 2.12 3.65 -9.29
CA GLN A 86 3.29 4.33 -8.74
C GLN A 86 3.05 5.82 -8.49
N LEU A 87 2.39 6.50 -9.45
CA LEU A 87 2.00 7.90 -9.31
C LEU A 87 0.97 8.09 -8.18
N GLY A 88 -0.06 7.24 -8.14
CA GLY A 88 -1.11 7.27 -7.13
C GLY A 88 -0.55 7.09 -5.71
N ILE A 89 0.38 6.15 -5.53
CA ILE A 89 1.09 5.95 -4.26
C ILE A 89 1.84 7.23 -3.88
N SER A 90 2.64 7.80 -4.80
CA SER A 90 3.42 9.01 -4.54
C SER A 90 2.54 10.21 -4.14
N GLN A 91 1.40 10.39 -4.81
CA GLN A 91 0.46 11.45 -4.48
C GLN A 91 -0.19 11.20 -3.11
N ASN A 92 -0.69 9.99 -2.89
CA ASN A 92 -1.45 9.66 -1.68
C ASN A 92 -0.60 9.70 -0.41
N ILE A 93 0.65 9.24 -0.42
CA ILE A 93 1.50 9.31 0.78
C ILE A 93 1.81 10.75 1.23
N THR A 94 1.73 11.73 0.32
CA THR A 94 1.94 13.14 0.64
C THR A 94 0.65 13.86 1.04
N TRP A 95 -0.50 13.21 0.85
CA TRP A 95 -1.79 13.77 1.23
C TRP A 95 -1.99 13.68 2.74
N GLY A 96 -2.18 14.83 3.40
CA GLY A 96 -2.32 14.89 4.87
C GLY A 96 -3.50 14.10 5.45
N GLY A 97 -4.51 13.76 4.64
CA GLY A 97 -5.64 12.93 5.05
C GLY A 97 -5.43 11.43 4.85
N MET A 98 -4.29 11.01 4.31
CA MET A 98 -4.10 9.63 3.87
C MET A 98 -4.16 8.62 5.01
N TRP A 99 -3.54 8.92 6.15
CA TRP A 99 -3.60 8.02 7.30
C TRP A 99 -5.04 7.76 7.76
N SER A 100 -5.85 8.82 7.92
CA SER A 100 -7.26 8.70 8.28
C SER A 100 -8.10 7.99 7.21
N HIS A 101 -7.74 8.13 5.93
CA HIS A 101 -8.35 7.38 4.85
C HIS A 101 -8.06 5.89 4.98
N LEU A 102 -6.79 5.53 5.21
CA LEU A 102 -6.36 4.13 5.36
C LEU A 102 -7.06 3.44 6.53
N ILE A 103 -7.19 4.12 7.67
CA ILE A 103 -7.92 3.57 8.84
C ILE A 103 -9.34 3.15 8.43
N LYS A 104 -10.06 4.05 7.78
CA LYS A 104 -11.44 3.77 7.32
C LYS A 104 -11.48 2.72 6.23
N TYR A 105 -10.52 2.75 5.30
CA TYR A 105 -10.44 1.81 4.19
C TYR A 105 -10.28 0.38 4.70
N PHE A 106 -9.26 0.14 5.52
CA PHE A 106 -8.96 -1.19 6.03
C PHE A 106 -10.03 -1.71 6.98
N LEU A 107 -10.60 -0.86 7.83
CA LEU A 107 -11.71 -1.24 8.68
C LEU A 107 -12.94 -1.63 7.84
N ASN A 108 -13.36 -0.78 6.91
CA ASN A 108 -14.62 -1.01 6.18
C ASN A 108 -14.51 -2.12 5.12
N LYS A 109 -13.35 -2.26 4.46
CA LYS A 109 -13.18 -3.17 3.32
C LYS A 109 -12.55 -4.51 3.72
N HIS A 110 -11.78 -4.53 4.80
CA HIS A 110 -11.05 -5.73 5.24
C HIS A 110 -11.37 -6.15 6.67
N ASP A 111 -12.16 -5.40 7.43
CA ASP A 111 -12.40 -5.63 8.85
C ASP A 111 -11.08 -5.63 9.66
N LEU A 112 -10.12 -4.80 9.22
CA LEU A 112 -8.80 -4.67 9.82
C LEU A 112 -8.67 -3.33 10.54
N ASP A 113 -8.52 -3.39 11.87
CA ASP A 113 -8.18 -2.22 12.68
C ASP A 113 -6.67 -1.99 12.69
N ILE A 114 -6.20 -1.14 11.78
CA ILE A 114 -4.77 -0.81 11.63
C ILE A 114 -4.23 0.13 12.71
N GLU A 115 -5.07 0.67 13.60
CA GLU A 115 -4.61 1.43 14.77
C GLU A 115 -4.38 0.53 15.99
N SER A 116 -4.94 -0.68 15.98
CA SER A 116 -4.69 -1.68 16.99
C SER A 116 -3.21 -2.10 17.00
N SER A 117 -2.62 -2.18 18.19
CA SER A 117 -1.27 -2.74 18.35
C SER A 117 -1.19 -4.21 17.94
N GLU A 118 -2.31 -4.96 17.98
CA GLU A 118 -2.36 -6.37 17.58
C GLU A 118 -2.14 -6.53 16.07
N PHE A 119 -2.58 -5.57 15.27
CA PHE A 119 -2.41 -5.60 13.82
C PHE A 119 -0.93 -5.61 13.40
N TRP A 120 -0.07 -4.93 14.16
CA TRP A 120 1.36 -4.78 13.83
C TRP A 120 2.28 -5.81 14.50
N ASN A 121 1.76 -6.59 15.44
CA ASN A 121 2.52 -7.60 16.20
C ASN A 121 2.39 -9.03 15.63
N ASN A 122 1.53 -9.22 14.63
CA ASN A 122 1.36 -10.46 13.88
C ASN A 122 2.16 -10.42 12.57
#